data_AF-A0A7V0IS77-F1
#
_entry.id   AF-A0A7V0IS77-F1
#
_cell.length_a   1.000
_cell.length_b   1.000
_cell.length_c   1.000
_cell.angle_alpha   90.00
_cell.angle_beta   90.00
_cell.angle_gamma   90.00
#
_symmetry.space_group_name_H-M   'P 1'
#
loop_
_entity.id
_entity.type
_entity.pdbx_description
1 polymer ?
#
loop_
_entity_poly.entity_id
_entity_poly.type
_entity_poly.pdbx_seq_one_letter_code
_entity_poly.pdbx_strand_id
1 'polypeptide(L)'
;MDFRRIDGLPPYVFTEVNDLKLAARRAGEDVIDLGFGNPDIASPDFVVDKLNEASRNSKNHRYSSSRGIPNLRKAVADRYLRRFGIELDPDTQVITTIGAKEGLSHL
;
A
#
# COMPACT_ATOMS: atom_id res chain seq x y z
N MET A 1 -30.43 -11.53 -7.86
CA MET A 1 -29.57 -10.93 -8.91
C MET A 1 -28.23 -11.59 -8.75
N ASP A 2 -27.77 -12.33 -9.75
CA ASP A 2 -26.49 -13.08 -9.71
C ASP A 2 -25.36 -12.16 -10.21
N PHE A 3 -24.31 -12.01 -9.41
CA PHE A 3 -23.15 -11.18 -9.71
C PHE A 3 -21.93 -12.08 -9.93
N ARG A 4 -21.93 -12.90 -10.99
CA ARG A 4 -20.83 -13.78 -11.44
C ARG A 4 -19.39 -13.40 -11.05
N ARG A 5 -18.98 -12.13 -11.13
CA ARG A 5 -17.62 -11.69 -10.72
C ARG A 5 -17.40 -11.68 -9.21
N ILE A 6 -18.42 -11.33 -8.45
CA ILE A 6 -18.42 -11.33 -6.98
C ILE A 6 -18.59 -12.77 -6.49
N ASP A 7 -19.54 -13.50 -7.06
CA ASP A 7 -19.88 -14.87 -6.65
C ASP A 7 -18.77 -15.88 -7.00
N GLY A 8 -17.85 -15.53 -7.89
CA GLY A 8 -16.68 -16.34 -8.25
C GLY A 8 -15.42 -16.09 -7.39
N LEU A 9 -15.45 -15.16 -6.44
CA LEU A 9 -14.30 -14.91 -5.57
C LEU A 9 -14.16 -16.06 -4.54
N PRO A 10 -12.96 -16.65 -4.39
CA PRO A 10 -12.77 -17.71 -3.41
C PRO A 10 -12.89 -17.17 -1.97
N PRO A 11 -13.26 -18.03 -1.00
CA PRO A 11 -13.27 -17.67 0.41
C PRO A 11 -11.92 -17.13 0.87
N TYR A 12 -11.94 -16.09 1.70
CA TYR A 12 -10.71 -15.49 2.23
C TYR A 12 -10.25 -16.24 3.47
N VAL A 13 -9.31 -17.18 3.29
CA VAL A 13 -8.79 -18.08 4.33
C VAL A 13 -8.30 -17.34 5.59
N PHE A 14 -7.77 -16.13 5.44
CA PHE A 14 -7.29 -15.35 6.60
C PHE A 14 -8.40 -14.89 7.54
N THR A 15 -9.66 -14.81 7.09
CA THR A 15 -10.80 -14.49 7.98
C THR A 15 -10.95 -15.58 9.04
N GLU A 16 -10.99 -16.84 8.61
CA GLU A 16 -11.13 -17.99 9.51
C GLU A 16 -9.97 -18.08 10.51
N VAL A 17 -8.73 -17.87 10.04
CA VAL A 17 -7.54 -17.87 10.90
C VAL A 17 -7.60 -16.72 11.92
N ASN A 18 -8.11 -15.55 11.54
CA ASN A 18 -8.27 -14.43 12.47
C ASN A 18 -9.30 -14.71 13.55
N ASP A 19 -10.42 -15.35 13.20
CA ASP A 19 -11.46 -15.69 14.16
C ASP A 19 -10.95 -16.71 15.19
N LEU A 20 -10.20 -17.72 14.74
CA LEU A 20 -9.53 -18.68 15.63
C LEU A 20 -8.51 -18.01 16.55
N LYS A 21 -7.65 -17.12 16.01
CA LYS A 21 -6.68 -16.35 16.80
C LYS A 21 -7.38 -15.50 17.86
N LEU A 22 -8.49 -14.84 17.51
CA LEU A 22 -9.25 -14.00 18.42
C LEU A 22 -9.91 -14.83 19.53
N ALA A 23 -10.46 -16.00 19.19
CA ALA A 23 -11.06 -16.93 20.15
C ALA A 23 -10.01 -17.44 21.17
N ALA A 24 -8.85 -17.88 20.70
CA ALA A 24 -7.75 -18.33 21.56
C ALA A 24 -7.24 -17.21 22.50
N ARG A 25 -7.05 -15.99 21.98
CA ARG A 25 -6.72 -14.82 22.81
C ARG A 25 -7.76 -14.54 23.89
N ARG A 26 -9.06 -14.66 23.57
CA ARG A 26 -10.16 -14.48 24.53
C ARG A 26 -10.22 -15.59 25.57
N ALA A 27 -9.76 -16.79 25.24
CA ALA A 27 -9.61 -17.90 26.18
C ALA A 27 -8.37 -17.75 27.10
N GLY A 28 -7.56 -16.69 26.92
CA GLY A 28 -6.36 -16.44 27.71
C GLY A 28 -5.12 -17.18 27.22
N GLU A 29 -5.14 -17.72 26.00
CA GLU A 29 -3.99 -18.38 25.41
C GLU A 29 -2.93 -17.37 24.92
N ASP A 30 -1.67 -17.76 25.03
CA ASP A 30 -0.53 -16.99 24.50
C ASP A 30 -0.38 -17.24 22.99
N VAL A 31 -1.01 -16.37 22.19
CA VAL A 31 -1.06 -16.50 20.73
C VAL A 31 0.08 -15.72 20.07
N ILE A 32 1.07 -16.44 19.55
CA ILE A 32 2.14 -15.89 18.72
C ILE A 32 1.67 -15.81 17.26
N ASP A 33 1.47 -14.60 16.75
CA ASP A 33 0.96 -14.37 15.40
C ASP A 33 2.09 -14.18 14.38
N LEU A 34 2.33 -15.22 13.58
CA LEU A 34 3.28 -15.20 12.45
C LEU A 34 2.56 -15.20 11.09
N GLY A 35 1.25 -14.90 11.09
CA GLY A 35 0.38 -15.11 9.92
C GLY A 35 0.32 -13.93 8.95
N PHE A 36 0.78 -12.74 9.34
CA PHE A 36 0.71 -11.53 8.52
C PHE A 36 2.08 -11.01 8.09
N GLY A 37 2.16 -10.59 6.83
CA GLY A 37 3.37 -9.99 6.25
C GLY A 37 3.47 -8.46 6.42
N ASN A 38 2.73 -7.85 7.36
CA ASN A 38 2.93 -6.44 7.66
C ASN A 38 4.17 -6.28 8.56
N PRO A 39 5.08 -5.33 8.26
CA PRO A 39 6.16 -5.00 9.18
C PRO A 39 5.62 -4.58 10.55
N ASP A 40 6.36 -4.94 11.60
CA ASP A 40 6.14 -4.55 12.99
C ASP A 40 6.86 -3.24 13.37
N ILE A 41 7.84 -2.83 12.56
CA ILE A 41 8.55 -1.57 12.69
C ILE A 41 7.73 -0.37 12.20
N ALA A 42 7.83 0.75 12.91
CA ALA A 42 7.20 2.00 12.52
C ALA A 42 7.82 2.60 11.24
N SER A 43 7.05 3.45 10.56
CA SER A 43 7.56 4.30 9.49
C SER A 43 8.68 5.21 10.03
N PRO A 44 9.75 5.48 9.26
CA PRO A 44 10.83 6.37 9.70
C PRO A 44 10.34 7.78 10.02
N ASP A 45 10.88 8.40 11.08
CA ASP A 45 10.44 9.72 11.58
C ASP A 45 10.44 10.80 10.51
N PHE A 46 11.50 10.88 9.70
CA PHE A 46 11.60 11.90 8.64
C PHE A 46 10.47 11.79 7.58
N VAL A 47 9.88 10.60 7.39
CA VAL A 47 8.74 10.40 6.50
C VAL A 47 7.46 10.92 7.16
N VAL A 48 7.27 10.61 8.45
CA VAL A 48 6.14 11.09 9.25
C VAL A 48 6.17 12.62 9.35
N ASP A 49 7.35 13.21 9.58
CA ASP A 49 7.55 14.66 9.61
C ASP A 49 7.22 15.30 8.26
N LYS A 50 7.66 14.70 7.15
CA LYS A 50 7.35 15.24 5.82
C LYS A 50 5.85 15.16 5.51
N LEU A 51 5.18 14.10 5.95
CA LEU A 51 3.73 13.99 5.85
C LEU A 51 3.02 15.09 6.66
N ASN A 52 3.47 15.34 7.89
CA ASN A 52 2.95 16.40 8.74
C ASN A 52 3.13 17.79 8.14
N GLU A 53 4.29 18.06 7.53
CA GLU A 53 4.54 19.30 6.78
C GLU A 53 3.59 19.41 5.57
N ALA A 54 3.51 18.35 4.76
CA ALA A 54 2.73 18.34 3.53
C ALA A 54 1.21 18.46 3.79
N SER A 55 0.70 17.89 4.89
CA SER A 55 -0.73 17.93 5.23
C SER A 55 -1.19 19.34 5.66
N ARG A 56 -0.29 20.15 6.23
CA ARG A 56 -0.57 21.55 6.61
C ARG A 56 -0.65 22.50 5.42
N ASN A 57 -0.15 22.11 4.24
CA ASN A 57 -0.23 22.92 3.04
C ASN A 57 -1.59 22.74 2.35
N SER A 58 -2.46 23.75 2.44
CA SER A 58 -3.80 23.74 1.86
C SER A 58 -3.85 23.54 0.34
N LYS A 59 -2.75 23.81 -0.38
CA LYS A 59 -2.66 23.52 -1.82
C LYS A 59 -2.72 22.01 -2.11
N ASN A 60 -2.31 21.18 -1.16
CA ASN A 60 -2.30 19.72 -1.29
C ASN A 60 -3.68 19.09 -1.04
N HIS A 61 -4.69 19.87 -0.62
CA HIS A 61 -6.03 19.35 -0.32
C HIS A 61 -6.92 19.21 -1.57
N ARG A 62 -6.45 19.71 -2.71
CA ARG A 62 -7.13 19.58 -4.00
C ARG A 62 -6.91 18.19 -4.59
N TYR A 63 -7.64 17.87 -5.65
CA TYR A 63 -7.41 16.65 -6.41
C TYR A 63 -5.95 16.56 -6.87
N SER A 64 -5.34 15.39 -6.65
CA SER A 64 -4.04 15.05 -7.17
C SER A 64 -4.11 14.79 -8.69
N SER A 65 -2.97 14.81 -9.35
CA SER A 65 -2.85 14.29 -10.72
C SER A 65 -3.17 12.79 -10.75
N SER A 66 -3.98 12.35 -11.71
CA SER A 66 -4.40 10.94 -11.85
C SER A 66 -3.21 9.97 -11.95
N ARG A 67 -2.11 10.41 -12.55
CA ARG A 67 -0.90 9.59 -12.71
C ARG A 67 0.08 9.71 -11.53
N GLY A 68 -0.16 10.64 -10.62
CA GLY A 68 0.78 11.06 -9.59
C GLY A 68 1.44 12.41 -9.87
N ILE A 69 1.82 13.10 -8.80
CA ILE A 69 2.49 14.40 -8.88
C ILE A 69 3.87 14.26 -9.59
N PRO A 70 4.27 15.21 -10.45
CA PRO A 70 5.50 15.09 -11.26
C PRO A 70 6.77 14.79 -10.44
N ASN A 71 6.94 15.47 -9.30
CA ASN A 71 8.13 15.31 -8.46
C ASN A 71 8.22 13.90 -7.83
N LEU A 72 7.08 13.27 -7.54
CA LEU A 72 7.07 11.90 -7.02
C LEU A 72 7.44 10.90 -8.12
N ARG A 73 6.88 11.07 -9.32
CA ARG A 73 7.22 10.23 -10.48
C ARG A 73 8.71 10.32 -10.82
N LYS A 74 9.28 11.55 -10.83
CA LYS A 74 10.71 11.77 -11.00
C LYS A 74 11.54 11.08 -9.91
N ALA A 75 11.16 11.24 -8.64
CA ALA A 75 11.89 10.61 -7.53
C ALA A 75 11.91 9.06 -7.62
N VAL A 76 10.84 8.45 -8.14
CA VAL A 76 10.78 7.00 -8.41
C VAL A 76 11.73 6.62 -9.54
N ALA A 77 11.73 7.34 -10.66
CA ALA A 77 12.66 7.12 -11.77
C ALA A 77 14.13 7.24 -11.31
N ASP A 78 14.46 8.31 -10.57
CA ASP A 78 15.80 8.53 -10.04
C ASP A 78 16.22 7.42 -9.06
N ARG A 79 15.27 6.87 -8.27
CA ARG A 79 15.53 5.73 -7.39
C ARG A 79 15.88 4.48 -8.19
N TYR A 80 15.18 4.22 -9.29
CA TYR A 80 15.47 3.08 -10.16
C TYR A 80 16.85 3.18 -10.80
N LEU A 81 17.23 4.37 -11.27
CA LEU A 81 18.55 4.62 -11.80
C LEU A 81 19.64 4.38 -10.74
N ARG A 82 19.51 4.98 -9.54
CA ARG A 82 20.52 4.84 -8.47
C ARG A 82 20.64 3.42 -7.93
N ARG A 83 19.52 2.69 -7.80
CA ARG A 83 19.51 1.37 -7.15
C ARG A 83 19.76 0.22 -8.12
N PHE A 84 19.30 0.34 -9.36
CA PHE A 84 19.28 -0.75 -10.33
C PHE A 84 19.96 -0.41 -11.65
N GLY A 85 20.38 0.85 -11.86
CA GLY A 85 20.96 1.28 -13.14
C GLY A 85 19.94 1.37 -14.28
N ILE A 86 18.64 1.38 -13.96
CA ILE A 86 17.55 1.41 -14.95
C ILE A 86 17.08 2.86 -15.13
N GLU A 87 17.21 3.37 -16.35
CA GLU A 87 16.62 4.66 -16.73
C GLU A 87 15.14 4.49 -17.06
N LEU A 88 14.30 5.34 -16.48
CA LEU A 88 12.86 5.37 -16.70
C LEU A 88 12.44 6.80 -17.07
N ASP A 89 11.63 6.93 -18.11
CA ASP A 89 10.92 8.18 -18.40
C ASP A 89 9.77 8.35 -17.38
N PRO A 90 9.82 9.38 -16.49
CA PRO A 90 8.80 9.58 -15.48
C PRO A 90 7.42 9.86 -16.08
N ASP A 91 7.33 10.40 -17.29
CA ASP A 91 6.07 10.80 -17.95
C ASP A 91 5.42 9.66 -18.76
N THR A 92 6.15 8.60 -19.09
CA THR A 92 5.59 7.47 -19.85
C THR A 92 5.70 6.12 -19.12
N GLN A 93 6.64 5.96 -18.19
CA GLN A 93 6.95 4.67 -17.56
C GLN A 93 6.73 4.65 -16.03
N VAL A 94 6.21 5.73 -15.43
CA VAL A 94 5.92 5.79 -14.00
C VAL A 94 4.48 6.26 -13.74
N ILE A 95 3.79 5.53 -12.86
CA ILE A 95 2.46 5.87 -12.34
C ILE A 95 2.40 5.57 -10.83
N THR A 96 1.71 6.41 -10.07
CA THR A 96 1.48 6.18 -8.64
C THR A 96 0.10 5.55 -8.42
N THR A 97 0.06 4.53 -7.58
CA THR A 97 -1.14 3.73 -7.26
C THR A 97 -1.44 3.79 -5.77
N ILE A 98 -2.63 3.37 -5.37
CA ILE A 98 -3.01 3.20 -3.97
C ILE A 98 -2.46 1.86 -3.47
N GLY A 99 -1.13 1.82 -3.33
CA GLY A 99 -0.39 0.61 -3.03
C GLY A 99 -0.30 -0.38 -4.20
N ALA A 100 0.41 -1.48 -3.98
CA ALA A 100 0.67 -2.47 -5.03
C ALA A 100 -0.59 -3.27 -5.44
N LYS A 101 -1.52 -3.49 -4.51
CA LYS A 101 -2.75 -4.27 -4.76
C LYS A 101 -3.63 -3.60 -5.82
N GLU A 102 -3.84 -2.29 -5.69
CA GLU A 102 -4.63 -1.52 -6.66
C GLU A 102 -3.90 -1.42 -8.01
N GLY A 103 -2.58 -1.23 -8.00
CA GLY A 103 -1.80 -1.26 -9.24
C GLY A 103 -1.92 -2.58 -10.00
N LEU A 104 -1.82 -3.70 -9.28
CA LEU A 104 -1.95 -5.03 -9.89
C LEU A 104 -3.35 -5.30 -10.44
N SER A 105 -4.41 -4.82 -9.78
CA SER A 105 -5.79 -5.04 -10.26
C SER A 105 -6.13 -4.29 -11.54
N HIS A 106 -5.31 -3.32 -11.95
CA HIS A 106 -5.49 -2.53 -13.18
C HIS A 106 -4.59 -3.00 -14.34
N LEU A 107 -3.80 -4.07 -14.14
CA LEU A 107 -3.08 -4.78 -15.19
C LEU A 107 -3.97 -5.87 -15.81
#